data_AF-A0A6I7X326-F1
#
_entry.id   AF-A0A6I7X326-F1
#
_cell.length_a   1.000
_cell.length_b   1.000
_cell.length_c   1.000
_cell.angle_alpha   90.00
_cell.angle_beta   90.00
_cell.angle_gamma   90.00
#
_symmetry.space_group_name_H-M   'P 1'
#
loop_
_entity.id
_entity.type
_entity.pdbx_description
1 polymer ?
#
loop_
_entity_poly.entity_id
_entity_poly.type
_entity_poly.pdbx_seq_one_letter_code
_entity_poly.pdbx_strand_id
1 'polypeptide(L)'
;MLPMLADKSIPVDNLVKVSKLEMTEENIVGIHLPVIKELTIDVQKYSLFTEPHWVDQLVVQLKKMLQLKMQLQVEEQRVARLTEALKKVTQRVNLFDKVLIPKAQQDIRKIRIYLSDLERAGVVRAKSTKQKHLRNVHEITS
;
A
#
# COMPACT_ATOMS: atom_id res chain seq x y z
N MET A 1 -25.45 -32.83 12.95
CA MET A 1 -26.25 -32.12 13.96
C MET A 1 -25.65 -32.46 15.32
N LEU A 2 -25.59 -31.51 16.26
CA LEU A 2 -25.11 -31.74 17.62
C LEU A 2 -26.33 -31.96 18.54
N PRO A 3 -26.85 -33.20 18.66
CA PRO A 3 -27.96 -33.47 19.57
C PRO A 3 -27.47 -33.15 20.99
N MET A 4 -28.24 -32.37 21.74
CA MET A 4 -27.99 -32.05 23.17
C MET A 4 -26.88 -31.04 23.50
N LEU A 5 -26.45 -30.20 22.55
CA LEU A 5 -25.56 -29.06 22.86
C LEU A 5 -26.13 -28.09 23.93
N ALA A 6 -27.45 -28.07 24.11
CA ALA A 6 -28.13 -27.24 25.10
C ALA A 6 -28.07 -27.80 26.54
N ASP A 7 -27.60 -29.04 26.71
CA ASP A 7 -27.46 -29.65 28.03
C ASP A 7 -26.18 -29.15 28.72
N LYS A 8 -26.36 -28.41 29.82
CA LYS A 8 -25.28 -27.80 30.60
C LYS A 8 -24.63 -28.76 31.60
N SER A 9 -25.11 -30.00 31.68
CA SER A 9 -24.55 -31.02 32.58
C SER A 9 -23.17 -31.52 32.12
N ILE A 10 -22.83 -31.31 30.84
CA ILE A 10 -21.54 -31.69 30.26
C ILE A 10 -20.65 -30.44 30.15
N PRO A 11 -19.49 -30.40 30.85
CA PRO A 11 -18.57 -29.27 30.77
C PRO A 11 -17.88 -29.26 29.41
N VAL A 12 -18.42 -28.47 28.47
CA VAL A 12 -17.86 -28.28 27.12
C VAL A 12 -16.96 -27.04 26.99
N ASP A 13 -16.70 -26.36 28.10
CA ASP A 13 -15.86 -25.16 28.13
C ASP A 13 -14.39 -25.53 27.91
N ASN A 14 -13.68 -24.72 27.11
CA ASN A 14 -12.23 -24.83 26.92
C ASN A 14 -11.72 -26.13 26.23
N LEU A 15 -12.60 -26.88 25.56
CA LEU A 15 -12.25 -28.12 24.85
C LEU A 15 -11.13 -27.96 23.81
N VAL A 16 -10.99 -26.77 23.23
CA VAL A 16 -10.04 -26.48 22.16
C VAL A 16 -9.26 -25.21 22.51
N LYS A 17 -7.92 -25.29 22.49
CA LYS A 17 -7.02 -24.15 22.74
C LYS A 17 -5.99 -24.03 21.62
N VAL A 18 -5.64 -22.79 21.29
CA VAL A 18 -4.47 -22.53 20.43
C VAL A 18 -3.23 -22.77 21.25
N SER A 19 -2.40 -23.74 20.84
CA SER A 19 -1.14 -24.05 21.52
C SER A 19 0.04 -23.30 20.91
N LYS A 20 0.03 -23.13 19.58
CA LYS A 20 1.07 -22.39 18.87
C LYS A 20 0.47 -21.61 17.70
N LEU A 21 0.83 -20.34 17.61
CA LEU A 21 0.56 -19.48 16.46
C LEU A 21 1.88 -18.86 16.01
N GLU A 22 2.34 -19.20 14.81
CA GLU A 22 3.52 -18.61 14.19
C GLU A 22 3.07 -17.74 13.02
N MET A 23 3.28 -16.43 13.16
CA MET A 23 2.99 -15.42 12.14
C MET A 23 4.28 -15.04 11.43
N THR A 24 4.20 -14.84 10.13
CA THR A 24 5.31 -14.28 9.34
C THR A 24 4.78 -13.18 8.41
N GLU A 25 5.70 -12.53 7.70
CA GLU A 25 5.36 -11.49 6.74
C GLU A 25 5.78 -11.91 5.34
N GLU A 26 4.87 -11.74 4.39
CA GLU A 26 5.12 -11.93 2.97
C GLU A 26 5.17 -10.55 2.30
N ASN A 27 6.19 -10.33 1.46
CA ASN A 27 6.29 -9.09 0.69
C ASN A 27 5.56 -9.24 -0.65
N ILE A 28 4.47 -8.51 -0.83
CA ILE A 28 3.73 -8.41 -2.09
C ILE A 28 3.84 -6.99 -2.63
N VAL A 29 4.55 -6.83 -3.75
CA VAL A 29 4.69 -5.54 -4.47
C VAL A 29 5.22 -4.41 -3.55
N GLY A 30 6.14 -4.75 -2.63
CA GLY A 30 6.73 -3.81 -1.68
C GLY A 30 5.89 -3.54 -0.43
N ILE A 31 4.82 -4.31 -0.22
CA ILE A 31 3.96 -4.24 0.96
C ILE A 31 4.15 -5.53 1.78
N HIS A 32 4.53 -5.38 3.05
CA HIS A 32 4.65 -6.50 3.99
C HIS A 32 3.26 -6.86 4.54
N LEU A 33 2.79 -8.06 4.22
CA LEU A 33 1.49 -8.59 4.62
C LEU A 33 1.65 -9.75 5.60
N PRO A 34 0.87 -9.80 6.68
CA PRO A 34 0.93 -10.91 7.63
C PRO A 34 0.37 -12.18 6.98
N VAL A 35 0.99 -13.31 7.30
CA VAL A 35 0.51 -14.64 6.93
C VAL A 35 0.74 -15.62 8.07
N ILE A 36 -0.20 -16.54 8.25
CA ILE A 36 -0.09 -17.63 9.24
C ILE A 36 0.84 -18.68 8.66
N LYS A 37 2.01 -18.88 9.28
CA LYS A 37 2.97 -19.92 8.88
C LYS A 37 2.62 -21.25 9.53
N GLU A 38 2.27 -21.23 10.81
CA GLU A 38 1.90 -22.43 11.56
C GLU A 38 0.80 -22.11 12.57
N LEU A 39 -0.20 -22.98 12.62
CA LEU A 39 -1.27 -22.94 13.61
C LEU A 39 -1.46 -24.33 14.21
N THR A 40 -1.07 -24.49 15.47
CA THR A 40 -1.33 -25.70 16.25
C THR A 40 -2.48 -25.44 17.20
N ILE A 41 -3.47 -26.33 17.13
CA ILE A 41 -4.67 -26.30 17.97
C ILE A 41 -4.69 -27.60 18.76
N ASP A 42 -4.57 -27.46 20.08
CA ASP A 42 -4.63 -28.56 21.02
C ASP A 42 -6.06 -28.76 21.51
N VAL A 43 -6.42 -30.03 21.64
CA VAL A 43 -7.69 -30.47 22.22
C VAL A 43 -7.41 -30.90 23.65
N GLN A 44 -8.13 -30.34 24.62
CA GLN A 44 -8.02 -30.79 26.01
C GLN A 44 -8.52 -32.22 26.13
N LYS A 45 -7.90 -33.01 27.04
CA LYS A 45 -8.33 -34.39 27.27
C LYS A 45 -9.70 -34.39 27.94
N TYR A 46 -10.71 -34.84 27.21
CA TYR A 46 -12.04 -35.16 27.70
C TYR A 46 -12.26 -36.66 27.66
N SER A 47 -13.20 -37.18 28.45
CA SER A 47 -13.34 -38.64 28.60
C SER A 47 -14.19 -39.22 27.49
N LEU A 48 -13.53 -39.79 26.47
CA LEU A 48 -14.16 -40.44 25.31
C LEU A 48 -15.12 -41.59 25.69
N PHE A 49 -14.99 -42.15 26.89
CA PHE A 49 -15.81 -43.26 27.38
C PHE A 49 -17.01 -42.83 28.20
N THR A 50 -16.97 -41.64 28.81
CA THR A 50 -18.06 -41.14 29.67
C THR A 50 -18.91 -40.09 28.97
N GLU A 51 -18.38 -39.47 27.91
CA GLU A 51 -19.04 -38.38 27.22
C GLU A 51 -19.79 -38.84 25.96
N PRO A 52 -20.89 -38.15 25.59
CA PRO A 52 -21.65 -38.52 24.41
C PRO A 52 -20.86 -38.36 23.11
N HIS A 53 -21.15 -39.23 22.14
CA HIS A 53 -20.54 -39.23 20.79
C HIS A 53 -20.67 -37.90 20.03
N TRP A 54 -21.60 -37.01 20.40
CA TRP A 54 -21.74 -35.69 19.77
C TRP A 54 -20.64 -34.70 20.18
N VAL A 55 -19.95 -34.92 21.32
CA VAL A 55 -18.87 -34.05 21.80
C VAL A 55 -17.65 -34.11 20.87
N ASP A 56 -17.33 -35.29 20.33
CA ASP A 56 -16.30 -35.44 19.30
C ASP A 56 -16.59 -34.56 18.06
N GLN A 57 -17.84 -34.58 17.60
CA GLN A 57 -18.24 -33.72 16.48
C GLN A 57 -18.14 -32.23 16.85
N LEU A 58 -18.49 -31.86 18.08
CA LEU A 58 -18.36 -30.49 18.57
C LEU A 58 -16.89 -30.04 18.51
N VAL A 59 -15.95 -30.86 18.99
CA VAL A 59 -14.50 -30.54 19.00
C VAL A 59 -13.97 -30.31 17.58
N VAL A 60 -14.37 -31.14 16.62
CA VAL A 60 -13.99 -30.96 15.21
C VAL A 60 -14.52 -29.64 14.65
N GLN A 61 -15.78 -29.30 14.95
CA GLN A 61 -16.36 -28.03 14.50
C GLN A 61 -15.70 -26.83 15.18
N LEU A 62 -15.40 -26.91 16.48
CA LEU A 62 -14.71 -25.85 17.23
C LEU A 62 -13.30 -25.61 16.68
N LYS A 63 -12.54 -26.67 16.37
CA LYS A 63 -11.22 -26.56 15.75
C LYS A 63 -11.30 -25.83 14.41
N LYS A 64 -12.26 -26.20 13.56
CA LYS A 64 -12.47 -25.57 12.25
C LYS A 64 -12.89 -24.10 12.39
N MET A 65 -13.83 -23.81 13.29
CA MET A 65 -14.28 -22.45 13.58
C MET A 65 -13.12 -21.57 14.04
N LEU A 66 -12.28 -22.09 14.93
CA LEU A 66 -11.14 -21.36 15.48
C LEU A 66 -10.09 -21.08 14.39
N GLN A 67 -9.78 -22.07 13.55
CA GLN A 67 -8.91 -21.89 12.38
C GLN A 67 -9.44 -20.81 11.42
N LEU A 68 -10.73 -20.87 11.07
CA LEU A 68 -11.36 -19.88 10.19
C LEU A 68 -11.35 -18.47 10.80
N LYS A 69 -11.60 -18.36 12.11
CA LYS A 69 -11.58 -17.08 12.81
C LYS A 69 -10.20 -16.43 12.79
N MET A 70 -9.15 -17.22 13.00
CA MET A 70 -7.77 -16.73 12.94
C MET A 70 -7.40 -16.30 11.52
N GLN A 71 -7.78 -17.10 10.52
CA GLN A 71 -7.57 -16.74 9.13
C GLN A 71 -8.30 -15.45 8.76
N LEU A 72 -9.55 -15.28 9.18
CA LEU A 72 -10.32 -14.07 8.95
C LEU A 72 -9.63 -12.83 9.53
N GLN A 73 -9.15 -12.91 10.78
CA GLN A 73 -8.42 -11.80 11.41
C GLN A 73 -7.17 -11.40 10.63
N VAL A 74 -6.44 -12.38 10.09
CA VAL A 74 -5.24 -12.10 9.29
C VAL A 74 -5.62 -11.46 7.96
N GLU A 75 -6.64 -11.97 7.27
CA GLU A 75 -7.11 -11.39 6.01
C GLU A 75 -7.65 -9.96 6.19
N GLU A 76 -8.37 -9.67 7.27
CA GLU A 76 -8.80 -8.30 7.62
C GLU A 76 -7.60 -7.36 7.78
N GLN A 77 -6.55 -7.81 8.46
CA GLN A 77 -5.32 -7.03 8.59
C GLN A 77 -4.59 -6.85 7.25
N ARG A 78 -4.63 -7.84 6.36
CA ARG A 78 -4.05 -7.73 5.00
C ARG A 78 -4.79 -6.67 4.20
N VAL A 79 -6.12 -6.72 4.19
CA VAL A 79 -6.96 -5.74 3.50
C VAL A 79 -6.72 -4.32 4.04
N ALA A 80 -6.62 -4.15 5.36
CA ALA A 80 -6.32 -2.85 5.96
C ALA A 80 -4.98 -2.28 5.48
N ARG A 81 -3.90 -3.08 5.52
CA ARG A 81 -2.57 -2.67 5.04
C ARG A 81 -2.57 -2.32 3.55
N LEU A 82 -3.22 -3.14 2.73
CA LEU A 82 -3.35 -2.88 1.28
C LEU A 82 -4.12 -1.59 1.00
N THR A 83 -5.18 -1.32 1.75
CA THR A 83 -5.99 -0.11 1.60
C THR A 83 -5.18 1.14 1.92
N GLU A 84 -4.37 1.10 2.99
CA GLU A 84 -3.48 2.21 3.34
C GLU A 84 -2.42 2.45 2.26
N ALA A 85 -1.80 1.37 1.76
CA ALA A 85 -0.82 1.46 0.69
C ALA A 85 -1.43 2.03 -0.59
N LEU A 86 -2.62 1.55 -0.98
CA LEU A 86 -3.36 2.06 -2.13
C LEU A 86 -3.64 3.56 -1.99
N LYS A 87 -4.09 4.01 -0.80
CA LYS A 87 -4.32 5.43 -0.52
C LYS A 87 -3.07 6.27 -0.74
N LYS A 88 -1.90 5.82 -0.28
CA LYS A 88 -0.62 6.52 -0.49
C LYS A 88 -0.27 6.61 -1.98
N VAL A 89 -0.47 5.54 -2.74
CA VAL A 89 -0.23 5.53 -4.19
C VAL A 89 -1.17 6.51 -4.90
N THR A 90 -2.46 6.47 -4.60
CA THR A 90 -3.45 7.40 -5.17
C THR A 90 -3.12 8.85 -4.84
N GLN A 91 -2.72 9.15 -3.60
CA GLN A 91 -2.28 10.49 -3.21
C GLN A 91 -1.07 10.96 -4.01
N ARG A 92 -0.09 10.09 -4.23
CA ARG A 92 1.08 10.41 -5.07
C ARG A 92 0.66 10.70 -6.51
N VAL A 93 -0.18 9.86 -7.11
CA VAL A 93 -0.67 10.08 -8.48
C VAL A 93 -1.37 11.44 -8.58
N ASN A 94 -2.24 11.77 -7.62
CA ASN A 94 -2.92 13.07 -7.59
C ASN A 94 -1.95 14.24 -7.41
N LEU A 95 -0.94 14.10 -6.55
CA LEU A 95 0.09 15.11 -6.38
C LEU A 95 0.86 15.37 -7.69
N PHE A 96 1.22 14.30 -8.41
CA PHE A 96 1.88 14.42 -9.70
C PHE A 96 0.97 15.09 -10.73
N ASP A 97 -0.23 14.56 -10.93
CA ASP A 97 -1.17 15.01 -11.97
C ASP A 97 -1.64 16.45 -11.73
N LYS A 98 -2.00 16.80 -10.49
CA LYS A 98 -2.65 18.09 -10.20
C LYS A 98 -1.69 19.20 -9.79
N VAL A 99 -0.48 18.87 -9.31
CA VAL A 99 0.43 19.88 -8.76
C VAL A 99 1.78 19.88 -9.46
N LEU A 100 2.51 18.77 -9.45
CA LEU A 100 3.91 18.76 -9.88
C LEU A 100 4.05 18.90 -11.39
N ILE A 101 3.26 18.17 -12.17
CA ILE A 101 3.30 18.24 -13.64
C ILE A 101 2.91 19.65 -14.13
N PRO A 102 1.76 20.24 -13.70
CA PRO A 102 1.40 21.59 -14.11
C PRO A 102 2.44 22.64 -13.72
N LYS A 103 2.99 22.55 -12.50
CA LYS A 103 4.02 23.49 -12.02
C LYS A 103 5.29 23.38 -12.87
N ALA A 104 5.77 22.16 -13.13
CA ALA A 104 6.93 21.94 -13.97
C ALA A 104 6.73 22.48 -15.39
N GLN A 105 5.54 22.29 -15.99
CA GLN A 105 5.22 22.87 -17.30
C GLN A 105 5.25 24.41 -17.29
N GLN A 106 4.75 25.03 -16.21
CA GLN A 106 4.79 26.49 -16.07
C GLN A 106 6.23 27.00 -15.92
N ASP A 107 7.05 26.31 -15.14
CA ASP A 107 8.46 26.68 -14.95
C ASP A 107 9.27 26.51 -16.25
N ILE A 108 9.05 25.42 -17.01
CA ILE A 108 9.62 25.25 -18.35
C ILE A 108 9.20 26.39 -19.28
N ARG A 109 7.92 26.79 -19.25
CA ARG A 109 7.43 27.91 -20.07
C ARG A 109 8.15 29.21 -19.71
N LYS A 110 8.34 29.53 -18.43
CA LYS A 110 9.06 30.73 -17.98
C LYS A 110 10.51 30.74 -18.45
N ILE A 111 11.22 29.62 -18.26
CA ILE A 111 12.62 29.47 -18.70
C ILE A 111 12.74 29.70 -20.21
N ARG A 112 11.82 29.12 -21.00
CA ARG A 112 11.82 29.29 -22.46
C ARG A 112 11.57 30.73 -22.90
N ILE A 113 10.67 31.44 -22.25
CA ILE A 113 10.43 32.87 -22.54
C ILE A 113 11.70 33.68 -22.25
N TYR A 114 12.29 33.48 -21.07
CA TYR A 114 13.52 34.16 -20.69
C TYR A 114 14.67 33.91 -21.66
N LEU A 115 14.86 32.66 -22.10
CA LEU A 115 15.90 32.31 -23.08
C LEU A 115 15.63 32.97 -24.45
N SER A 116 14.38 32.96 -24.91
CA SER A 116 14.01 33.61 -26.18
C SER A 116 14.24 35.12 -26.15
N ASP A 117 13.98 35.77 -25.02
CA ASP A 117 14.22 37.20 -24.86
C ASP A 117 15.71 37.53 -24.81
N LEU A 118 16.53 36.69 -24.17
CA LEU A 118 18.00 36.80 -24.21
C LEU A 118 18.56 36.68 -25.63
N GLU A 119 18.08 35.70 -26.42
CA GLU A 119 18.48 35.54 -27.82
C GLU A 119 18.13 36.77 -28.66
N ARG A 120 16.90 37.29 -28.52
CA ARG A 120 16.47 38.51 -29.21
C ARG A 120 17.33 39.72 -28.82
N ALA A 121 17.60 39.90 -27.54
CA ALA A 121 18.47 40.98 -27.06
C ALA A 121 19.89 40.89 -27.65
N GLY A 122 20.42 39.67 -27.80
CA GLY A 122 21.70 39.42 -28.46
C GLY A 122 21.72 39.86 -29.92
N VAL A 123 20.69 39.51 -30.71
CA VAL A 123 20.59 39.90 -32.13
C VAL A 123 20.46 41.41 -32.30
N VAL A 124 19.66 42.08 -31.47
CA VAL A 124 19.51 43.54 -31.50
C VAL A 124 20.85 44.23 -31.20
N ARG A 125 21.59 43.73 -30.19
CA ARG A 125 22.91 44.25 -29.85
C ARG A 125 23.89 44.09 -31.01
N ALA A 126 23.92 42.92 -31.64
CA ALA A 126 24.77 42.66 -32.81
C ALA A 126 24.43 43.59 -34.00
N LYS A 127 23.14 43.82 -34.27
CA LYS A 127 22.70 44.78 -35.30
C LYS A 127 23.15 46.20 -34.98
N SER A 128 22.99 46.66 -33.74
CA SER A 128 23.39 48.00 -33.29
C SER A 128 24.90 48.23 -33.44
N THR A 129 25.72 47.26 -33.02
CA THR A 129 27.18 47.33 -33.18
C THR A 129 27.57 47.41 -34.65
N LYS A 130 26.97 46.58 -35.52
CA LYS A 130 27.24 46.62 -36.97
C LYS A 130 26.85 47.96 -37.59
N GLN A 131 25.70 48.52 -37.21
CA GLN A 131 25.22 49.79 -37.73
C GLN A 131 26.09 50.98 -37.29
N LYS A 132 26.59 50.97 -36.04
CA LYS A 132 27.60 51.94 -35.57
C LYS A 132 28.90 51.82 -36.36
N HIS A 133 29.39 50.60 -36.58
CA HIS A 133 30.62 50.38 -37.34
C HIS A 133 30.50 50.89 -38.78
N LEU A 134 29.38 50.63 -39.45
CA LEU A 134 29.11 51.13 -40.81
C LEU A 134 29.04 52.65 -40.89
N ARG A 135 28.47 53.33 -39.89
CA ARG A 135 28.45 54.81 -39.82
C ARG A 135 29.86 55.38 -39.66
N ASN A 136 30.65 54.83 -38.74
CA ASN A 136 32.03 55.27 -38.53
C ASN A 136 32.91 55.03 -39.77
N VAL A 137 32.70 53.94 -40.51
CA VAL A 137 33.41 53.71 -41.78
C VAL A 137 33.02 54.75 -42.82
N HIS A 138 31.74 55.13 -42.91
CA HIS A 138 31.27 56.14 -43.86
C HIS A 138 31.83 57.55 -43.55
N GLU A 139 31.98 57.91 -42.28
CA GLU A 139 32.61 59.16 -41.82
C GLU A 139 34.13 59.22 -42.06
N ILE A 140 34.81 58.07 -42.24
CA ILE A 140 36.25 58.02 -42.52
C ILE A 140 36.54 58.07 -44.04
N THR A 141 35.57 57.69 -44.88
CA THR A 141 35.68 57.70 -46.36
C THR A 141 35.08 58.94 -47.03
N SER A 142 34.57 59.91 -46.27
CA SER A 142 34.17 61.25 -46.76
C SER A 142 35.17 62.29 -46.30
#